data_AF-A0A2W6WDV9-F1
#
_entry.id   AF-A0A2W6WDV9-F1
#
_cell.length_a   1.000
_cell.length_b   1.000
_cell.length_c   1.000
_cell.angle_alpha   90.00
_cell.angle_beta   90.00
_cell.angle_gamma   90.00
#
_symmetry.space_group_name_H-M   'P 1'
#
loop_
_entity.id
_entity.type
_entity.pdbx_description
1 polymer ?
#
loop_
_entity_poly.entity_id
_entity_poly.type
_entity_poly.pdbx_seq_one_letter_code
_entity_poly.pdbx_strand_id
1 'polypeptide(L)'
;MKRLLSIIGALALLGIALGLAAGPERRQQACISIGLCERPDFLGAMLVSVQKQQKLLVLTARLVLPVSSARETTLGPITVATTRQTAILPATVNYVVDLSALKASDLDWNRDTQTLTVRRPPVRPMPATIDWAQAQTFQDAGWQTVLTDVSANLKRDNELKAPGQFAAQASAKDLVAMADHAADQALETTFRMPLVAAGFAQAKVVVQR
;
A
#
# COMPACT_ATOMS: atom_id res chain seq x y z
N MET A 1 38.98 17.18 -52.72
CA MET A 1 38.63 16.73 -51.35
C MET A 1 37.27 16.04 -51.45
N LYS A 2 37.14 14.79 -51.92
CA LYS A 2 37.35 13.50 -51.24
C LYS A 2 36.64 13.40 -49.87
N ARG A 3 35.48 12.74 -49.90
CA ARG A 3 34.93 11.75 -48.93
C ARG A 3 34.44 12.25 -47.57
N LEU A 4 33.12 12.07 -47.33
CA LEU A 4 32.41 11.77 -46.06
C LEU A 4 30.93 12.21 -46.17
N LEU A 5 30.21 11.80 -47.22
CA LEU A 5 29.22 10.71 -47.19
C LEU A 5 28.98 9.96 -45.86
N SER A 6 27.68 9.89 -45.53
CA SER A 6 26.94 8.69 -45.09
C SER A 6 26.85 8.41 -43.59
N ILE A 7 25.65 7.93 -43.19
CA ILE A 7 25.25 7.45 -41.86
C ILE A 7 24.95 8.62 -40.90
N ILE A 8 23.74 9.18 -40.87
CA ILE A 8 22.77 8.91 -39.77
C ILE A 8 21.30 9.15 -40.23
N GLY A 9 21.08 9.62 -41.47
CA GLY A 9 19.76 9.94 -42.02
C GLY A 9 18.92 8.75 -42.53
N ALA A 10 19.24 7.50 -42.14
CA ALA A 10 18.61 6.30 -42.71
C ALA A 10 18.05 5.31 -41.66
N LEU A 11 17.76 5.75 -40.44
CA LEU A 11 17.15 4.88 -39.41
C LEU A 11 15.70 5.21 -39.04
N ALA A 12 15.09 6.25 -39.64
CA ALA A 12 13.76 6.71 -39.26
C ALA A 12 12.65 6.40 -40.30
N LEU A 13 12.95 5.78 -41.43
CA LEU A 13 11.97 5.56 -42.51
C LEU A 13 11.77 4.09 -42.93
N LEU A 14 12.44 3.13 -42.31
CA LEU A 14 12.25 1.70 -42.61
C LEU A 14 11.29 0.95 -41.66
N GLY A 15 10.60 1.65 -40.76
CA GLY A 15 9.66 1.04 -39.80
C GLY A 15 8.19 1.09 -40.21
N ILE A 16 7.81 1.90 -41.20
CA ILE A 16 6.39 2.28 -41.44
C ILE A 16 5.81 1.63 -42.70
N ALA A 17 6.62 0.95 -43.53
CA ALA A 17 6.16 0.37 -44.80
C ALA A 17 5.76 -1.12 -44.75
N LEU A 18 5.80 -1.80 -43.59
CA LEU A 18 5.47 -3.24 -43.47
C LEU A 18 4.11 -3.52 -42.78
N GLY A 19 3.20 -2.55 -42.79
CA GLY A 19 1.94 -2.60 -42.02
C GLY A 19 0.68 -3.11 -42.75
N LEU A 20 0.70 -3.44 -44.04
CA LEU A 20 -0.55 -3.55 -44.81
C LEU A 20 -0.81 -4.89 -45.53
N ALA A 21 -0.08 -5.96 -45.22
CA ALA A 21 -0.32 -7.28 -45.84
C ALA A 21 -0.20 -8.47 -44.87
N ALA A 22 -0.69 -8.33 -43.64
CA ALA A 22 -0.68 -9.42 -42.65
C ALA A 22 -2.10 -9.96 -42.43
N GLY A 23 -2.38 -11.14 -42.99
CA GLY A 23 -3.58 -11.91 -42.70
C GLY A 23 -3.65 -12.40 -41.24
N PRO A 24 -4.79 -12.96 -40.82
CA PRO A 24 -5.08 -13.30 -39.41
C PRO A 24 -4.10 -14.28 -38.75
N GLU A 25 -3.27 -14.99 -39.52
CA GLU A 25 -2.30 -15.96 -39.04
C GLU A 25 -1.01 -15.34 -38.44
N ARG A 26 -0.73 -14.05 -38.68
CA ARG A 26 0.51 -13.41 -38.19
C ARG A 26 0.44 -12.78 -36.80
N ARG A 27 -0.71 -12.84 -36.11
CA ARG A 27 -0.78 -12.40 -34.69
C ARG A 27 0.07 -13.27 -33.75
N GLN A 28 0.44 -14.49 -34.15
CA GLN A 28 1.30 -15.37 -33.36
C GLN A 28 2.79 -14.96 -33.37
N GLN A 29 3.25 -14.15 -34.33
CA GLN A 29 4.67 -13.75 -34.43
C GLN A 29 5.04 -12.54 -33.55
N ALA A 30 4.07 -11.85 -32.96
CA ALA A 30 4.32 -10.85 -31.92
C ALA A 30 4.76 -11.48 -30.57
N CYS A 31 4.67 -12.81 -30.41
CA CYS A 31 5.26 -13.53 -29.27
C CYS A 31 6.80 -13.56 -29.30
N ILE A 32 7.45 -13.27 -30.44
CA ILE A 32 8.86 -13.61 -30.68
C ILE A 32 9.84 -12.57 -30.09
N SER A 33 9.44 -11.32 -29.89
CA SER A 33 10.36 -10.28 -29.39
C SER A 33 10.50 -10.24 -27.86
N ILE A 34 9.60 -10.90 -27.12
CA ILE A 34 9.57 -10.84 -25.64
C ILE A 34 9.71 -12.23 -24.98
N GLY A 35 9.84 -13.32 -25.74
CA GLY A 35 10.19 -14.65 -25.21
C GLY A 35 9.17 -15.24 -24.21
N LEU A 36 7.91 -14.83 -24.29
CA LEU A 36 6.90 -15.09 -23.25
C LEU A 36 6.00 -16.31 -23.51
N CYS A 37 5.96 -16.83 -24.73
CA CYS A 37 4.96 -17.84 -25.11
C CYS A 37 5.42 -19.30 -24.89
N GLU A 38 6.60 -19.52 -24.31
CA GLU A 38 7.15 -20.88 -24.21
C GLU A 38 7.96 -21.13 -22.94
N ARG A 39 7.43 -20.79 -21.76
CA ARG A 39 7.94 -21.40 -20.51
C ARG A 39 6.88 -21.57 -19.42
N PRO A 40 6.96 -22.64 -18.60
CA PRO A 40 6.38 -22.72 -17.26
C PRO A 40 6.93 -21.65 -16.26
N ASP A 41 7.59 -20.60 -16.76
CA ASP A 41 8.43 -19.64 -16.01
C ASP A 41 7.89 -18.18 -16.10
N PHE A 42 6.86 -17.92 -16.92
CA PHE A 42 6.28 -16.58 -17.04
C PHE A 42 5.64 -16.08 -15.74
N LEU A 43 4.90 -16.96 -15.05
CA LEU A 43 4.35 -16.64 -13.73
C LEU A 43 5.48 -16.38 -12.71
N GLY A 44 6.61 -17.08 -12.85
CA GLY A 44 7.82 -16.82 -12.06
C GLY A 44 8.40 -15.42 -12.32
N ALA A 45 8.55 -15.04 -13.60
CA ALA A 45 9.01 -13.70 -13.98
C ALA A 45 8.05 -12.58 -13.51
N MET A 46 6.74 -12.79 -13.61
CA MET A 46 5.74 -11.87 -13.06
C MET A 46 5.86 -11.75 -11.54
N LEU A 47 5.95 -12.89 -10.84
CA LEU A 47 6.08 -12.92 -9.40
C LEU A 47 7.32 -12.14 -8.96
N VAL A 48 8.47 -12.34 -9.61
CA VAL A 48 9.70 -11.59 -9.33
C VAL A 48 9.49 -10.08 -9.53
N SER A 49 8.80 -9.67 -10.59
CA SER A 49 8.47 -8.26 -10.82
C SER A 49 7.56 -7.67 -9.74
N VAL A 50 6.59 -8.44 -9.25
CA VAL A 50 5.66 -8.04 -8.17
C VAL A 50 6.39 -8.00 -6.83
N GLN A 51 7.24 -8.98 -6.53
CA GLN A 51 8.07 -9.02 -5.32
C GLN A 51 9.05 -7.85 -5.22
N LYS A 52 9.54 -7.32 -6.35
CA LYS A 52 10.36 -6.09 -6.36
C LYS A 52 9.62 -4.88 -5.81
N GLN A 53 8.29 -4.87 -5.85
CA GLN A 53 7.49 -3.79 -5.24
C GLN A 53 7.37 -3.92 -3.72
N GLN A 54 7.88 -5.01 -3.11
CA GLN A 54 7.95 -5.36 -1.68
C GLN A 54 6.66 -5.21 -0.87
N LYS A 55 6.07 -4.01 -0.84
CA LYS A 55 4.80 -3.67 -0.18
C LYS A 55 3.88 -2.94 -1.16
N LEU A 56 2.69 -3.48 -1.37
CA LEU A 56 1.62 -2.80 -2.09
C LEU A 56 0.80 -1.95 -1.11
N LEU A 57 0.79 -0.64 -1.28
CA LEU A 57 -0.13 0.26 -0.58
C LEU A 57 -1.53 0.07 -1.16
N VAL A 58 -2.48 -0.36 -0.32
CA VAL A 58 -3.85 -0.67 -0.75
C VAL A 58 -4.87 0.35 -0.25
N LEU A 59 -4.62 0.95 0.92
CA LEU A 59 -5.49 1.95 1.51
C LEU A 59 -4.67 2.92 2.36
N THR A 60 -5.02 4.20 2.29
CA THR A 60 -4.56 5.23 3.22
C THR A 60 -5.76 5.78 3.97
N ALA A 61 -5.77 5.61 5.29
CA ALA A 61 -6.81 6.14 6.17
C ALA A 61 -6.28 7.32 6.97
N ARG A 62 -7.11 8.36 7.12
CA ARG A 62 -6.85 9.47 8.04
C ARG A 62 -7.72 9.31 9.27
N LEU A 63 -7.10 9.32 10.45
CA LEU A 63 -7.74 9.14 11.74
C LEU A 63 -7.55 10.40 12.57
N VAL A 64 -8.55 10.76 13.37
CA VAL A 64 -8.47 11.85 14.35
C VAL A 64 -8.97 11.32 15.67
N LEU A 65 -8.08 11.22 16.67
CA LEU A 65 -8.40 10.60 17.96
C LEU A 65 -8.13 11.54 19.14
N PRO A 66 -9.01 11.58 20.15
CA PRO A 66 -8.74 12.24 21.41
C PRO A 66 -7.93 11.32 22.34
N VAL A 67 -6.75 11.78 22.76
CA VAL A 67 -5.89 11.10 23.74
C VAL A 67 -5.91 11.88 25.04
N SER A 68 -6.30 11.25 26.15
CA SER A 68 -6.46 11.94 27.42
C SER A 68 -5.63 11.31 28.55
N SER A 69 -5.07 12.17 29.39
CA SER A 69 -4.34 11.82 30.59
C SER A 69 -4.77 12.72 31.75
N ALA A 70 -4.76 12.16 32.95
CA ALA A 70 -5.05 12.89 34.16
C ALA A 70 -4.01 12.57 35.24
N ARG A 71 -3.73 13.54 36.10
CA ARG A 71 -2.84 13.42 37.24
C ARG A 71 -3.53 13.98 38.47
N GLU A 72 -3.43 13.25 39.56
CA GLU A 72 -3.89 13.70 40.87
C GLU A 72 -2.73 14.38 41.61
N THR A 73 -3.04 15.50 42.25
CA THR A 73 -2.14 16.18 43.18
C THR A 73 -2.59 15.83 44.59
N THR A 74 -1.71 15.22 45.37
CA THR A 74 -1.99 14.74 46.72
C THR A 74 -1.17 15.47 47.76
N LEU A 75 -1.78 15.84 48.89
CA LEU A 75 -1.10 16.31 50.09
C LEU A 75 -1.27 15.25 51.18
N GLY A 76 -0.25 14.41 51.36
CA GLY A 76 -0.35 13.22 52.22
C GLY A 76 -1.41 12.25 51.67
N PRO A 77 -2.35 11.76 52.50
CA PRO A 77 -3.39 10.83 52.05
C PRO A 77 -4.58 11.51 51.32
N ILE A 78 -4.57 12.84 51.16
CA ILE A 78 -5.71 13.59 50.62
C ILE A 78 -5.39 14.06 49.19
N THR A 79 -6.23 13.69 48.22
CA THR A 79 -6.20 14.28 46.87
C THR A 79 -6.76 15.70 46.93
N VAL A 80 -5.90 16.69 46.71
CA VAL A 80 -6.28 18.11 46.75
C VAL A 80 -6.73 18.62 45.39
N ALA A 81 -6.36 17.94 44.30
CA ALA A 81 -6.88 18.23 42.98
C ALA A 81 -6.57 17.17 41.92
N THR A 82 -7.24 17.28 40.77
CA THR A 82 -6.99 16.49 39.57
C THR A 82 -6.84 17.42 38.37
N THR A 83 -5.76 17.26 37.60
CA THR A 83 -5.54 17.98 36.33
C THR A 83 -5.66 17.00 35.18
N ARG A 84 -6.46 17.31 34.16
CA ARG A 84 -6.61 16.50 32.93
C ARG A 84 -6.18 17.30 31.71
N GLN A 85 -5.56 16.59 30.77
CA GLN A 85 -5.23 17.11 29.45
C GLN A 85 -5.66 16.12 28.38
N THR A 86 -6.39 16.62 27.39
CA THR A 86 -6.81 15.89 26.19
C THR A 86 -6.14 16.49 24.97
N ALA A 87 -5.50 15.67 24.14
CA ALA A 87 -4.95 16.06 22.85
C ALA A 87 -5.77 15.40 21.72
N ILE A 88 -6.36 16.20 20.84
CA ILE A 88 -6.96 15.72 19.58
C ILE A 88 -5.84 15.63 18.56
N LEU A 89 -5.52 14.40 18.16
CA LEU A 89 -4.38 14.11 17.30
C LEU A 89 -4.90 13.62 15.93
N PRO A 90 -4.50 14.28 14.82
CA PRO A 90 -4.63 13.69 13.50
C PRO A 90 -3.47 12.73 13.21
N ALA A 91 -3.76 11.63 12.51
CA ALA A 91 -2.75 10.69 12.04
C ALA A 91 -3.15 10.04 10.71
N THR A 92 -2.15 9.58 9.97
CA THR A 92 -2.35 8.79 8.74
C THR A 92 -1.88 7.36 8.94
N VAL A 93 -2.70 6.40 8.52
CA VAL A 93 -2.39 4.96 8.56
C VAL A 93 -2.39 4.42 7.14
N ASN A 94 -1.29 3.78 6.77
CA ASN A 94 -1.14 3.10 5.49
C ASN A 94 -1.34 1.60 5.67
N TYR A 95 -2.24 1.01 4.90
CA TYR A 95 -2.47 -0.44 4.88
C TYR A 95 -1.72 -1.03 3.69
N VAL A 96 -0.97 -2.08 3.95
CA VAL A 96 -0.08 -2.68 2.97
C VAL A 96 -0.28 -4.19 2.88
N VAL A 97 -0.08 -4.73 1.68
CA VAL A 97 0.13 -6.17 1.45
C VAL A 97 1.61 -6.38 1.20
N ASP A 98 2.21 -7.31 1.94
CA ASP A 98 3.60 -7.72 1.71
C ASP A 98 3.64 -8.69 0.53
N LEU A 99 4.06 -8.19 -0.63
CA LEU A 99 4.16 -8.97 -1.86
C LEU A 99 5.38 -9.88 -1.88
N SER A 100 6.40 -9.60 -1.06
CA SER A 100 7.57 -10.46 -0.94
C SER A 100 7.23 -11.82 -0.31
N ALA A 101 6.15 -11.88 0.47
CA ALA A 101 5.64 -13.11 1.08
C ALA A 101 4.87 -14.02 0.10
N LEU A 102 4.50 -13.52 -1.09
CA LEU A 102 3.78 -14.28 -2.09
C LEU A 102 4.71 -15.32 -2.74
N LYS A 103 4.25 -16.58 -2.84
CA LYS A 103 5.01 -17.68 -3.44
C LYS A 103 4.38 -18.13 -4.74
N ALA A 104 5.15 -18.84 -5.57
CA ALA A 104 4.62 -19.46 -6.78
C ALA A 104 3.48 -20.43 -6.49
N SER A 105 3.48 -21.10 -5.33
CA SER A 105 2.37 -21.95 -4.90
C SER A 105 1.06 -21.20 -4.76
N ASP A 106 1.11 -19.89 -4.45
CA ASP A 106 -0.05 -19.03 -4.21
C ASP A 106 -0.70 -18.53 -5.49
N LEU A 107 -0.13 -18.89 -6.64
CA LEU A 107 -0.64 -18.60 -7.97
C LEU A 107 -1.08 -19.92 -8.60
N ASP A 108 -2.36 -20.02 -8.94
CA ASP A 108 -2.92 -21.16 -9.64
C ASP A 108 -3.55 -20.72 -10.96
N TRP A 109 -3.03 -21.22 -12.07
CA TRP A 109 -3.49 -20.85 -13.40
C TRP A 109 -4.30 -21.99 -14.02
N ASN A 110 -5.58 -21.73 -14.24
CA ASN A 110 -6.46 -22.62 -14.97
C ASN A 110 -6.49 -22.22 -16.46
N ARG A 111 -5.89 -23.06 -17.32
CA ARG A 111 -5.82 -22.80 -18.77
C ARG A 111 -7.17 -22.86 -19.46
N ASP A 112 -8.05 -23.76 -19.04
CA ASP A 112 -9.35 -24.00 -19.70
C ASP A 112 -10.29 -22.80 -19.53
N THR A 113 -10.24 -22.18 -18.35
CA THR A 113 -11.07 -21.01 -17.98
C THR A 113 -10.34 -19.68 -18.06
N GLN A 114 -9.06 -19.68 -18.45
CA GLN A 114 -8.16 -18.52 -18.43
C GLN A 114 -8.22 -17.74 -17.11
N THR A 115 -8.28 -18.45 -15.98
CA THR A 115 -8.45 -17.85 -14.66
C THR A 115 -7.19 -18.04 -13.83
N LEU A 116 -6.64 -16.94 -13.32
CA LEU A 116 -5.57 -16.92 -12.33
C LEU A 116 -6.21 -16.77 -10.94
N THR A 117 -6.06 -17.79 -10.10
CA THR A 117 -6.38 -17.70 -8.68
C THR A 117 -5.14 -17.25 -7.91
N VAL A 118 -5.26 -16.19 -7.12
CA VAL A 118 -4.17 -15.63 -6.32
C VAL A 118 -4.54 -15.74 -4.84
N ARG A 119 -3.77 -16.51 -4.06
CA ARG A 119 -3.88 -16.53 -2.60
C ARG A 119 -3.08 -15.39 -2.02
N ARG A 120 -3.78 -14.35 -1.57
CA ARG A 120 -3.21 -13.08 -1.17
C ARG A 120 -2.69 -13.13 0.29
N PRO A 121 -1.50 -12.59 0.58
CA PRO A 121 -1.03 -12.36 1.94
C PRO A 121 -1.94 -11.39 2.73
N PRO A 122 -2.02 -11.51 4.07
CA PRO A 122 -2.89 -10.65 4.87
C PRO A 122 -2.52 -9.16 4.75
N VAL A 123 -3.52 -8.28 4.70
CA VAL A 123 -3.28 -6.83 4.81
C VAL A 123 -2.81 -6.52 6.23
N ARG A 124 -1.83 -5.62 6.36
CA ARG A 124 -1.37 -5.11 7.65
C ARG A 124 -1.40 -3.59 7.68
N PRO A 125 -1.95 -2.97 8.74
CA PRO A 125 -1.73 -1.56 8.99
C PRO A 125 -0.26 -1.31 9.33
N MET A 126 0.34 -0.30 8.72
CA MET A 126 1.62 0.26 9.15
C MET A 126 1.40 1.13 10.40
N PRO A 127 2.45 1.37 11.21
CA PRO A 127 2.37 2.33 12.31
C PRO A 127 1.82 3.68 11.82
N ALA A 128 0.93 4.27 12.63
CA ALA A 128 0.34 5.55 12.29
C ALA A 128 1.39 6.67 12.30
N THR A 129 1.41 7.48 11.24
CA THR A 129 2.16 8.73 11.21
C THR A 129 1.31 9.81 11.85
N ILE A 130 1.61 10.15 13.11
CA ILE A 130 0.89 11.17 13.88
C ILE A 130 1.41 12.55 13.48
N ASP A 131 0.49 13.47 13.19
CA ASP A 131 0.80 14.87 12.91
C ASP A 131 0.70 15.68 14.21
N TRP A 132 1.83 15.76 14.90
CA TRP A 132 1.97 16.51 16.14
C TRP A 132 1.87 18.03 15.94
N ALA A 133 2.13 18.54 14.73
CA ALA A 133 2.07 19.97 14.44
C ALA A 133 0.62 20.46 14.37
N GLN A 134 -0.32 19.59 14.02
CA GLN A 134 -1.76 19.84 13.98
C GLN A 134 -2.49 19.36 15.25
N ALA A 135 -1.75 19.01 16.31
CA ALA A 135 -2.34 18.57 17.56
C ALA A 135 -3.09 19.72 18.26
N GLN A 136 -4.34 19.48 18.64
CA GLN A 136 -5.13 20.42 19.45
C GLN A 136 -5.20 19.94 20.88
N THR A 137 -4.65 20.71 21.82
CA THR A 137 -4.62 20.35 23.25
C THR A 137 -5.63 21.16 24.04
N PHE A 138 -6.40 20.44 24.87
CA PHE A 138 -7.36 20.98 25.81
C PHE A 138 -6.93 20.57 27.21
N GLN A 139 -6.93 21.52 28.14
CA GLN A 139 -6.57 21.28 29.53
C GLN A 139 -7.68 21.81 30.43
N ASP A 140 -8.01 21.07 31.48
CA ASP A 140 -9.00 21.53 32.46
C ASP A 140 -8.51 22.86 33.08
N ALA A 141 -9.39 23.86 33.12
CA ALA A 141 -9.11 25.19 33.67
C ALA A 141 -9.10 25.16 35.21
N GLY A 142 -8.11 24.48 35.80
CA GLY A 142 -7.85 24.46 37.23
C GLY A 142 -6.67 25.37 37.60
N TRP A 143 -6.57 25.77 38.86
CA TRP A 143 -5.46 26.57 39.41
C TRP A 143 -4.07 25.93 39.22
N GLN A 144 -3.99 24.62 38.96
CA GLN A 144 -2.75 23.89 38.64
C GLN A 144 -2.26 24.07 37.20
N THR A 145 -3.04 24.69 36.30
CA THR A 145 -2.55 25.03 34.95
C THR A 145 -1.33 25.96 34.99
N VAL A 146 -1.11 26.64 36.12
CA VAL A 146 0.06 27.48 36.42
C VAL A 146 1.32 26.65 36.73
N LEU A 147 1.19 25.38 37.13
CA LEU A 147 2.30 24.48 37.41
C LEU A 147 2.80 23.83 36.12
N THR A 148 3.90 24.36 35.57
CA THR A 148 4.49 23.94 34.29
C THR A 148 4.85 22.44 34.23
N ASP A 149 5.28 21.86 35.34
CA ASP A 149 5.73 20.46 35.39
C ASP A 149 4.56 19.47 35.24
N VAL A 150 3.38 19.79 35.77
CA VAL A 150 2.19 18.94 35.65
C VAL A 150 1.72 18.90 34.20
N SER A 151 1.68 20.05 33.53
CA SER A 151 1.31 20.17 32.12
C SER A 151 2.32 19.46 31.20
N ALA A 152 3.62 19.59 31.47
CA ALA A 152 4.66 18.90 30.70
C ALA A 152 4.57 17.37 30.83
N ASN A 153 4.31 16.87 32.04
CA ASN A 153 4.14 15.43 32.28
C ASN A 153 2.87 14.89 31.61
N LEU A 154 1.75 15.60 31.70
CA LEU A 154 0.49 15.21 31.04
C LEU A 154 0.63 15.17 29.51
N LYS A 155 1.33 16.15 28.92
CA LYS A 155 1.66 16.13 27.50
C LYS A 155 2.46 14.88 27.14
N ARG A 156 3.51 14.58 27.91
CA ARG A 156 4.35 13.40 27.66
C ARG A 156 3.57 12.10 27.82
N ASP A 157 2.67 12.01 28.81
CA ASP A 157 1.79 10.86 29.01
C ASP A 157 0.86 10.65 27.80
N ASN A 158 0.32 11.73 27.23
CA ASN A 158 -0.50 11.67 26.01
C ASN A 158 0.33 11.21 24.80
N GLU A 159 1.54 11.75 24.63
CA GLU A 159 2.46 11.34 23.56
C GLU A 159 2.81 9.84 23.65
N LEU A 160 2.99 9.30 24.86
CA LEU A 160 3.25 7.88 25.09
C LEU A 160 2.03 6.98 24.82
N LYS A 161 0.82 7.46 25.10
CA LYS A 161 -0.43 6.71 24.87
C LYS A 161 -0.87 6.69 23.41
N ALA A 162 -0.61 7.76 22.67
CA ALA A 162 -1.16 7.95 21.33
C ALA A 162 -0.86 6.80 20.36
N PRO A 163 0.39 6.29 20.22
CA PRO A 163 0.68 5.21 19.28
C PRO A 163 -0.15 3.95 19.52
N GLY A 164 -0.37 3.57 20.79
CA GLY A 164 -1.19 2.42 21.16
C GLY A 164 -2.67 2.60 20.81
N GLN A 165 -3.22 3.79 21.04
CA GLN A 165 -4.60 4.10 20.67
C GLN A 165 -4.81 4.08 19.15
N PHE A 166 -3.89 4.67 18.39
CA PHE A 166 -3.96 4.61 16.93
C PHE A 166 -3.77 3.19 16.39
N ALA A 167 -2.89 2.38 16.99
CA ALA A 167 -2.71 0.97 16.59
C ALA A 167 -3.98 0.14 16.83
N ALA A 168 -4.66 0.37 17.96
CA ALA A 168 -5.94 -0.27 18.26
C ALA A 168 -7.02 0.16 17.24
N GLN A 169 -7.14 1.47 16.98
CA GLN A 169 -8.11 1.98 16.01
C GLN A 169 -7.82 1.51 14.58
N ALA A 170 -6.56 1.49 14.15
CA ALA A 170 -6.13 1.00 12.84
C ALA A 170 -6.40 -0.50 12.64
N SER A 171 -6.51 -1.24 13.74
CA SER A 171 -6.81 -2.68 13.72
C SER A 171 -8.31 -2.95 13.88
N ALA A 172 -9.15 -1.91 13.87
CA ALA A 172 -10.60 -2.06 13.92
C ALA A 172 -11.10 -2.87 12.71
N LYS A 173 -12.01 -3.81 12.96
CA LYS A 173 -12.52 -4.77 11.98
C LYS A 173 -12.98 -4.11 10.68
N ASP A 174 -13.70 -3.00 10.78
CA ASP A 174 -14.28 -2.33 9.62
C ASP A 174 -13.21 -1.70 8.71
N LEU A 175 -12.18 -1.09 9.30
CA LEU A 175 -11.07 -0.51 8.52
C LEU A 175 -10.22 -1.59 7.85
N VAL A 176 -9.96 -2.70 8.55
CA VAL A 176 -9.24 -3.84 7.98
C VAL A 176 -10.05 -4.46 6.84
N ALA A 177 -11.38 -4.61 7.00
CA ALA A 177 -12.25 -5.12 5.94
C ALA A 177 -12.25 -4.21 4.70
N MET A 178 -12.30 -2.88 4.89
CA MET A 178 -12.15 -1.93 3.77
C MET A 178 -10.80 -2.07 3.08
N ALA A 179 -9.72 -2.21 3.86
CA ALA A 179 -8.38 -2.39 3.30
C ALA A 179 -8.22 -3.73 2.57
N ASP A 180 -8.88 -4.80 3.04
CA ASP A 180 -8.94 -6.09 2.36
C ASP A 180 -9.64 -6.00 1.01
N HIS A 181 -10.79 -5.34 0.94
CA HIS A 181 -11.49 -5.13 -0.33
C HIS A 181 -10.63 -4.34 -1.32
N ALA A 182 -9.99 -3.26 -0.85
CA ALA A 182 -9.07 -2.48 -1.69
C ALA A 182 -7.87 -3.31 -2.16
N ALA A 183 -7.36 -4.21 -1.31
CA ALA A 183 -6.28 -5.12 -1.67
C ALA A 183 -6.66 -6.12 -2.76
N ASP A 184 -7.86 -6.69 -2.67
CA ASP A 184 -8.35 -7.64 -3.68
C ASP A 184 -8.46 -6.96 -5.05
N GLN A 185 -9.02 -5.76 -5.11
CA GLN A 185 -9.14 -4.98 -6.35
C GLN A 185 -7.77 -4.57 -6.93
N ALA A 186 -6.85 -4.14 -6.05
CA ALA A 186 -5.51 -3.74 -6.44
C ALA A 186 -4.72 -4.92 -7.02
N LEU A 187 -4.76 -6.09 -6.37
CA LEU A 187 -4.09 -7.29 -6.87
C LEU A 187 -4.71 -7.80 -8.16
N GLU A 188 -6.04 -7.82 -8.27
CA GLU A 188 -6.73 -8.20 -9.49
C GLU A 188 -6.20 -7.37 -10.68
N THR A 189 -6.11 -6.06 -10.49
CA THR A 189 -5.59 -5.14 -11.51
C THR A 189 -4.10 -5.39 -11.80
N THR A 190 -3.27 -5.53 -10.77
CA THR A 190 -1.83 -5.75 -10.90
C THR A 190 -1.49 -7.02 -11.67
N PHE A 191 -2.21 -8.13 -11.43
CA PHE A 191 -1.97 -9.39 -12.12
C PHE A 191 -2.64 -9.48 -13.49
N ARG A 192 -3.77 -8.79 -13.70
CA ARG A 192 -4.48 -8.85 -14.99
C ARG A 192 -3.72 -8.15 -16.11
N MET A 193 -3.12 -6.98 -15.86
CA MET A 193 -2.45 -6.21 -16.92
C MET A 193 -1.35 -7.01 -17.63
N PRO A 194 -0.43 -7.71 -16.93
CA PRO A 194 0.59 -8.50 -17.59
C PRO A 194 0.05 -9.74 -18.32
N LEU A 195 -1.06 -10.34 -17.85
CA LEU A 195 -1.70 -11.48 -18.53
C LEU A 195 -2.30 -11.05 -19.88
N VAL A 196 -2.98 -9.89 -19.89
CA VAL A 196 -3.51 -9.30 -21.12
C VAL A 196 -2.38 -8.97 -22.10
N ALA A 197 -1.27 -8.40 -21.60
CA ALA A 197 -0.10 -8.09 -22.42
C ALA A 197 0.57 -9.34 -23.02
N ALA A 198 0.51 -10.48 -22.32
CA ALA A 198 0.99 -11.77 -22.83
C ALA A 198 0.01 -12.49 -23.78
N GLY A 199 -1.09 -11.84 -24.16
CA GLY A 199 -2.05 -12.37 -25.14
C GLY A 199 -3.27 -13.05 -24.52
N PHE A 200 -3.38 -13.13 -23.19
CA PHE A 200 -4.58 -13.63 -22.51
C PHE A 200 -5.59 -12.50 -22.31
N ALA A 201 -6.19 -12.02 -23.40
CA ALA A 201 -7.09 -10.86 -23.39
C ALA A 201 -8.34 -11.04 -22.51
N GLN A 202 -8.80 -12.29 -22.34
CA GLN A 202 -9.94 -12.66 -21.51
C GLN A 202 -9.52 -13.21 -20.14
N ALA A 203 -8.26 -13.02 -19.74
CA ALA A 203 -7.78 -13.51 -18.45
C ALA A 203 -8.59 -12.90 -17.29
N LYS A 204 -9.13 -13.79 -16.46
CA LYS A 204 -9.77 -13.43 -15.19
C LYS A 204 -8.79 -13.61 -14.05
N VAL A 205 -8.79 -12.71 -13.09
CA VAL A 205 -8.04 -12.87 -11.84
C VAL A 205 -9.04 -12.99 -10.70
N VAL A 206 -8.86 -13.99 -9.84
CA VAL A 206 -9.68 -14.22 -8.65
C VAL A 206 -8.76 -14.18 -7.44
N VAL A 207 -8.98 -13.24 -6.54
CA VAL A 207 -8.20 -13.13 -5.31
C VAL A 207 -8.90 -13.91 -4.20
N GLN A 208 -8.13 -14.73 -3.49
CA GLN A 208 -8.56 -15.52 -2.34
C GLN A 208 -7.71 -15.16 -1.13
N ARG A 209 -8.29 -15.33 0.05
CA ARG A 209 -7.62 -15.08 1.34
C ARG A 209 -6.98 -16.34 1.89
#